data_AF-A0A8E2IDT4-F1
#
_entry.id   AF-A0A8E2IDT4-F1
#
_cell.length_a   1.000
_cell.length_b   1.000
_cell.length_c   1.000
_cell.angle_alpha   90.00
_cell.angle_beta   90.00
_cell.angle_gamma   90.00
#
_symmetry.space_group_name_H-M   'P 1'
#
loop_
_entity.id
_entity.type
_entity.pdbx_description
1 polymer ?
#
loop_
_entity_poly.entity_id
_entity_poly.type
_entity_poly.pdbx_seq_one_letter_code
_entity_poly.pdbx_strand_id
1 'polypeptide(L)'
;MNKKEIENILKDYHWMINSIKELRKSLQSAGEGLTAQYGVEATLPKPQGITGDPIYRELIRREKRHVVINKYKKKISVIQDRLYLIKDDRELEVLHWLLEGKSYRWIGMHMGLSFSHIKRIRDSIVDKLADETNGTNGTKETELQKHKSAC
;
A
#
# COMPACT_ATOMS: atom_id res chain seq x y z
N MET A 1 -6.17 13.73 -2.66
CA MET A 1 -5.27 12.98 -3.57
C MET A 1 -5.78 13.22 -4.98
N ASN A 2 -4.89 13.48 -5.95
CA ASN A 2 -5.35 13.83 -7.30
C ASN A 2 -5.85 12.57 -8.04
N LYS A 3 -6.88 12.69 -8.89
CA LYS A 3 -7.43 11.59 -9.70
C LYS A 3 -6.34 10.86 -10.50
N LYS A 4 -5.42 11.62 -11.08
CA LYS A 4 -4.27 11.08 -11.83
C LYS A 4 -3.34 10.23 -10.95
N GLU A 5 -3.18 10.59 -9.68
CA GLU A 5 -2.35 9.81 -8.74
C GLU A 5 -3.02 8.49 -8.40
N ILE A 6 -4.34 8.48 -8.19
CA ILE A 6 -5.13 7.26 -7.95
C ILE A 6 -5.06 6.34 -9.16
N GLU A 7 -5.27 6.86 -10.37
CA GLU A 7 -5.18 6.09 -11.61
C GLU A 7 -3.81 5.41 -11.75
N ASN A 8 -2.73 6.16 -11.49
CA ASN A 8 -1.38 5.60 -11.53
C ASN A 8 -1.16 4.53 -10.45
N ILE A 9 -1.65 4.75 -9.23
CA ILE A 9 -1.54 3.77 -8.14
C ILE A 9 -2.31 2.49 -8.49
N LEU A 10 -3.52 2.58 -9.05
CA LEU A 10 -4.30 1.42 -9.49
C LEU A 10 -3.59 0.64 -10.58
N LYS A 11 -3.04 1.33 -11.59
CA LYS A 11 -2.28 0.71 -12.68
C LYS A 11 -1.05 -0.04 -12.16
N ASP A 12 -0.33 0.57 -11.22
CA ASP A 12 0.91 0.01 -10.66
C ASP A 12 0.64 -0.95 -9.50
N TYR A 13 -0.61 -1.13 -9.06
CA TYR A 13 -0.96 -1.81 -7.81
C TYR A 13 -0.42 -3.24 -7.76
N HIS A 14 -0.75 -4.04 -8.77
CA HIS A 14 -0.31 -5.43 -8.88
C HIS A 14 1.22 -5.54 -8.91
N TRP A 15 1.87 -4.67 -9.70
CA TRP A 15 3.32 -4.62 -9.81
C TRP A 15 3.99 -4.22 -8.47
N MET A 16 3.43 -3.25 -7.74
CA MET A 16 3.92 -2.85 -6.43
C MET A 16 3.82 -3.99 -5.41
N ILE A 17 2.71 -4.74 -5.40
CA ILE A 17 2.57 -5.91 -4.53
C ILE A 17 3.63 -6.97 -4.85
N ASN A 18 3.82 -7.30 -6.12
CA ASN A 18 4.82 -8.30 -6.53
C ASN A 18 6.25 -7.82 -6.20
N SER A 19 6.53 -6.53 -6.39
CA SER A 19 7.80 -5.91 -6.02
C SER A 19 8.05 -6.00 -4.51
N ILE A 20 7.04 -5.77 -3.67
CA ILE A 20 7.17 -5.95 -2.22
C ILE A 20 7.45 -7.41 -1.87
N LYS A 21 6.76 -8.38 -2.51
CA LYS A 21 6.98 -9.81 -2.29
C LYS A 21 8.43 -10.20 -2.60
N GLU A 22 8.94 -9.79 -3.76
CA GLU A 22 10.32 -10.07 -4.16
C GLU A 22 11.35 -9.39 -3.26
N LEU A 23 11.14 -8.12 -2.92
CA LEU A 23 12.04 -7.40 -2.02
C LEU A 23 12.09 -8.08 -0.65
N ARG A 24 10.95 -8.49 -0.09
CA ARG A 24 10.92 -9.24 1.19
C ARG A 24 11.67 -10.56 1.09
N LYS A 25 11.49 -11.32 0.02
CA LYS A 25 12.23 -12.58 -0.21
C LYS A 25 13.75 -12.34 -0.26
N SER A 26 14.18 -11.29 -0.95
CA SER A 26 15.60 -10.90 -1.01
C SER A 26 16.16 -10.48 0.35
N LEU A 27 15.35 -9.84 1.20
CA LEU A 27 15.77 -9.48 2.55
C LEU A 27 15.88 -10.71 3.47
N GLN A 28 14.94 -11.66 3.35
CA GLN A 28 14.93 -12.88 4.16
C GLN A 28 16.10 -13.82 3.80
N SER A 29 16.37 -14.01 2.50
CA SER A 29 17.52 -14.81 2.04
C SER A 29 18.87 -14.21 2.43
N ALA A 30 18.96 -12.90 2.63
CA ALA A 30 20.17 -12.23 3.11
C ALA A 30 20.28 -12.18 4.65
N GLY A 31 19.26 -12.68 5.36
CA GLY A 31 19.11 -12.67 6.82
C GLY A 31 19.47 -13.96 7.52
N GLU A 32 19.53 -15.10 6.82
CA GLU A 32 19.88 -16.42 7.41
C GLU A 32 21.30 -16.51 8.00
N GLY A 33 22.13 -15.45 7.87
CA GLY A 33 23.41 -15.33 8.57
C GLY A 33 23.67 -13.99 9.28
N LEU A 34 22.69 -13.06 9.33
CA LEU A 34 22.94 -11.68 9.80
C LEU A 34 21.92 -11.13 10.80
N THR A 35 20.86 -11.87 11.14
CA THR A 35 19.87 -11.43 12.14
C THR A 35 20.37 -11.44 13.59
N ALA A 36 21.61 -11.85 13.86
CA ALA A 36 22.18 -11.86 15.22
C ALA A 36 22.74 -10.49 15.68
N GLN A 37 22.96 -9.51 14.79
CA GLN A 37 23.74 -8.30 15.13
C GLN A 37 22.93 -6.98 15.17
N TYR A 38 21.63 -7.05 15.47
CA TYR A 38 20.79 -5.87 15.68
C TYR A 38 20.31 -5.73 17.13
N GLY A 39 21.05 -6.29 18.08
CA GLY A 39 20.88 -6.06 19.51
C GLY A 39 22.01 -5.19 20.06
N VAL A 40 21.65 -4.03 20.65
CA VAL A 40 22.49 -3.18 21.52
C VAL A 40 23.67 -2.42 20.86
N GLU A 41 24.25 -2.89 19.75
CA GLU A 41 25.42 -2.21 19.14
C GLU A 41 25.08 -0.96 18.30
N ALA A 42 23.81 -0.75 17.93
CA ALA A 42 23.37 0.38 17.12
C ALA A 42 23.32 1.72 17.87
N THR A 43 23.48 1.71 19.20
CA THR A 43 23.43 2.91 20.07
C THR A 43 24.79 3.56 20.33
N LEU A 44 25.91 3.01 19.83
CA LEU A 44 27.23 3.63 19.98
C LEU A 44 27.48 4.70 18.89
N PRO A 45 28.10 5.85 19.22
CA PRO A 45 28.38 6.90 18.25
C PRO A 45 29.45 6.43 17.26
N LYS A 46 29.14 6.52 15.97
CA LYS A 46 29.98 6.01 14.87
C LYS A 46 31.26 6.86 14.75
N PRO A 47 32.47 6.26 14.75
CA PRO A 47 33.69 6.99 14.45
C PRO A 47 33.65 7.50 13.00
N GLN A 48 34.05 8.76 12.82
CA GLN A 48 34.15 9.39 11.51
C GLN A 48 35.24 8.72 10.67
N GLY A 49 34.87 8.34 9.45
CA GLY A 49 35.81 7.99 8.39
C GLY A 49 36.13 6.50 8.31
N ILE A 50 35.65 5.87 7.24
CA ILE A 50 36.34 4.95 6.32
C ILE A 50 35.25 4.48 5.34
N THR A 51 35.26 5.01 4.12
CA THR A 51 34.32 4.69 3.02
C THR A 51 34.52 3.25 2.48
N GLY A 52 35.25 2.40 3.20
CA GLY A 52 35.74 1.08 2.77
C GLY A 52 35.06 -0.13 3.42
N ASP A 53 34.24 0.02 4.46
CA ASP A 53 33.62 -1.13 5.15
C ASP A 53 32.50 -1.78 4.30
N PRO A 54 32.67 -3.04 3.84
CA PRO A 54 31.65 -3.76 3.07
C PRO A 54 30.33 -3.92 3.83
N ILE A 55 30.36 -4.01 5.16
CA ILE A 55 29.16 -4.15 5.99
C ILE A 55 28.34 -2.86 5.99
N TYR A 56 28.99 -1.71 6.12
CA TYR A 56 28.32 -0.41 6.03
C TYR A 56 27.65 -0.19 4.66
N ARG A 57 28.31 -0.60 3.57
CA ARG A 57 27.72 -0.54 2.22
C ARG A 57 26.49 -1.44 2.07
N GLU A 58 26.54 -2.63 2.66
CA GLU A 58 25.40 -3.56 2.67
C GLU A 58 24.23 -3.01 3.48
N LEU A 59 24.50 -2.35 4.62
CA LEU A 59 23.48 -1.68 5.43
C LEU A 59 22.76 -0.58 4.64
N ILE A 60 23.50 0.33 4.00
CA ILE A 60 22.91 1.39 3.15
C ILE A 60 22.08 0.79 2.02
N ARG A 61 22.57 -0.29 1.39
CA ARG A 61 21.83 -0.98 0.32
C ARG A 61 20.50 -1.55 0.82
N ARG A 62 20.48 -2.15 2.02
CA ARG A 62 19.26 -2.68 2.66
C ARG A 62 18.30 -1.56 3.05
N GLU A 63 18.80 -0.49 3.66
CA GLU A 63 17.99 0.66 4.06
C GLU A 63 17.24 1.27 2.87
N LYS A 64 17.92 1.46 1.73
CA LYS A 64 17.29 1.93 0.48
C LYS A 64 16.12 1.02 0.05
N ARG A 65 16.26 -0.31 0.18
CA ARG A 65 15.18 -1.25 -0.13
C ARG A 65 14.00 -1.12 0.84
N HIS A 66 14.25 -0.93 2.13
CA HIS A 66 13.20 -0.69 3.12
C HIS A 66 12.41 0.60 2.84
N VAL A 67 13.09 1.68 2.45
CA VAL A 67 12.44 2.95 2.05
C VAL A 67 11.49 2.72 0.86
N VAL A 68 11.93 1.97 -0.15
CA VAL A 68 11.10 1.64 -1.32
C VAL A 68 9.87 0.80 -0.93
N ILE A 69 10.06 -0.23 -0.09
CA ILE A 69 8.94 -1.05 0.43
C ILE A 69 7.92 -0.16 1.15
N ASN A 70 8.39 0.73 2.02
CA ASN A 70 7.51 1.64 2.77
C ASN A 70 6.76 2.61 1.85
N LYS A 71 7.40 3.09 0.77
CA LYS A 71 6.74 3.93 -0.24
C LYS A 71 5.59 3.17 -0.93
N TYR A 72 5.81 1.94 -1.35
CA TYR A 72 4.77 1.13 -1.99
C TYR A 72 3.65 0.76 -1.02
N LYS A 73 3.97 0.39 0.23
CA LYS A 73 2.98 0.13 1.28
C LYS A 73 2.06 1.33 1.49
N LYS A 74 2.62 2.54 1.61
CA LYS A 74 1.81 3.76 1.78
C LYS A 74 0.82 3.96 0.64
N LYS A 75 1.27 3.80 -0.62
CA LYS A 75 0.39 3.91 -1.80
C LYS A 75 -0.73 2.88 -1.80
N ILE A 76 -0.41 1.63 -1.46
CA ILE A 76 -1.38 0.53 -1.40
C ILE A 76 -2.41 0.77 -0.29
N SER A 77 -1.96 1.20 0.90
CA SER A 77 -2.84 1.51 2.04
C SER A 77 -3.91 2.50 1.64
N VAL A 78 -3.54 3.59 0.95
CA VAL A 78 -4.50 4.63 0.54
C VAL A 78 -5.66 4.07 -0.30
N ILE A 79 -5.41 3.09 -1.17
CA ILE A 79 -6.47 2.44 -1.95
C ILE A 79 -7.28 1.50 -1.06
N GLN A 80 -6.62 0.68 -0.24
CA GLN A 80 -7.28 -0.28 0.66
C GLN A 80 -8.23 0.41 1.64
N ASP A 81 -7.77 1.52 2.23
CA ASP A 81 -8.53 2.33 3.17
C ASP A 81 -9.79 2.91 2.54
N ARG A 82 -9.87 3.01 1.21
CA ARG A 82 -10.98 3.63 0.46
C ARG A 82 -11.84 2.63 -0.31
N LEU A 83 -11.56 1.33 -0.23
CA LEU A 83 -12.31 0.30 -0.95
C LEU A 83 -13.81 0.32 -0.62
N TYR A 84 -14.17 0.71 0.60
CA TYR A 84 -15.55 0.78 1.07
C TYR A 84 -16.43 1.80 0.31
N LEU A 85 -15.82 2.72 -0.44
CA LEU A 85 -16.55 3.73 -1.23
C LEU A 85 -17.22 3.13 -2.46
N ILE A 86 -16.75 1.97 -2.90
CA ILE A 86 -17.24 1.31 -4.10
C ILE A 86 -18.31 0.32 -3.66
N LYS A 87 -19.56 0.67 -3.94
CA LYS A 87 -20.74 -0.10 -3.54
C LYS A 87 -21.41 -0.84 -4.69
N ASP A 88 -21.07 -0.48 -5.93
CA ASP A 88 -21.65 -1.13 -7.10
C ASP A 88 -20.93 -2.45 -7.38
N ASP A 89 -21.71 -3.53 -7.55
CA ASP A 89 -21.17 -4.89 -7.72
C ASP A 89 -20.31 -4.99 -8.99
N ARG A 90 -20.72 -4.31 -10.08
CA ARG A 90 -19.96 -4.34 -11.34
C ARG A 90 -18.63 -3.62 -11.20
N GLU A 91 -18.61 -2.48 -10.52
CA GLU A 91 -17.37 -1.76 -10.22
C GLU A 91 -16.45 -2.56 -9.28
N LEU A 92 -17.00 -3.25 -8.29
CA LEU A 92 -16.22 -4.10 -7.38
C LEU A 92 -15.52 -5.23 -8.15
N GLU A 93 -16.22 -5.90 -9.06
CA GLU A 93 -15.63 -6.95 -9.91
C GLU A 93 -14.52 -6.39 -10.80
N VAL A 94 -14.78 -5.27 -11.50
CA VAL A 94 -13.75 -4.63 -12.32
C VAL A 94 -12.54 -4.23 -11.47
N LEU A 95 -12.76 -3.64 -10.30
CA LEU A 95 -11.68 -3.26 -9.41
C LEU A 95 -10.87 -4.48 -8.96
N HIS A 96 -11.53 -5.55 -8.53
CA HIS A 96 -10.87 -6.79 -8.12
C HIS A 96 -9.89 -7.28 -9.20
N TRP A 97 -10.34 -7.35 -10.46
CA TRP A 97 -9.49 -7.78 -11.57
C TRP A 97 -8.36 -6.79 -11.90
N LEU A 98 -8.58 -5.49 -11.70
CA LEU A 98 -7.52 -4.49 -11.85
C LEU A 98 -6.43 -4.63 -10.79
N LEU A 99 -6.81 -4.89 -9.54
CA LEU A 99 -5.86 -5.13 -8.45
C LEU A 99 -5.08 -6.44 -8.67
N GLU A 100 -5.69 -7.42 -9.31
CA GLU A 100 -5.04 -8.66 -9.76
C GLU A 100 -4.18 -8.47 -11.02
N GLY A 101 -4.13 -7.27 -11.58
CA GLY A 101 -3.26 -6.94 -12.72
C GLY A 101 -3.77 -7.45 -14.07
N LYS A 102 -5.07 -7.79 -14.19
CA LYS A 102 -5.66 -8.19 -15.46
C LYS A 102 -5.80 -6.98 -16.40
N SER A 103 -5.59 -7.22 -17.70
CA SER A 103 -5.72 -6.17 -18.71
C SER A 103 -7.19 -5.83 -18.98
N TYR A 104 -7.48 -4.60 -19.42
CA TYR A 104 -8.85 -4.21 -19.79
C TYR A 104 -9.46 -5.10 -20.87
N ARG A 105 -8.64 -5.62 -21.78
CA ARG A 105 -9.10 -6.57 -22.81
C ARG A 105 -9.56 -7.89 -22.18
N TRP A 106 -8.79 -8.41 -21.22
CA TRP A 106 -9.13 -9.62 -20.50
C TRP A 106 -10.41 -9.43 -19.67
N ILE A 107 -10.50 -8.31 -18.94
CA ILE A 107 -11.68 -7.99 -18.10
C ILE A 107 -12.92 -7.82 -18.98
N GLY A 108 -12.81 -7.09 -20.09
CA GLY A 108 -13.91 -6.92 -21.03
C GLY A 108 -14.38 -8.24 -21.62
N MET A 109 -13.46 -9.13 -22.00
CA MET A 109 -13.80 -10.48 -22.48
C MET A 109 -14.45 -11.33 -21.38
N HIS A 110 -13.95 -11.25 -20.14
CA HIS A 110 -14.47 -12.00 -19.00
C HIS A 110 -15.89 -11.56 -18.61
N MET A 111 -16.17 -10.25 -18.67
CA MET A 111 -17.46 -9.67 -18.28
C MET A 111 -18.44 -9.45 -19.46
N GLY A 112 -18.02 -9.72 -20.70
CA GLY A 112 -18.83 -9.43 -21.90
C GLY A 112 -18.99 -7.93 -22.19
N LEU A 113 -18.01 -7.11 -21.80
CA LEU A 113 -18.02 -5.65 -21.94
C LEU A 113 -16.97 -5.17 -22.95
N SER A 114 -17.24 -4.05 -23.62
CA SER A 114 -16.26 -3.41 -24.49
C SER A 114 -15.14 -2.74 -23.69
N PHE A 115 -13.97 -2.60 -24.31
CA PHE A 115 -12.83 -1.89 -23.73
C PHE A 115 -13.21 -0.48 -23.23
N SER A 116 -13.98 0.26 -24.02
CA SER A 116 -14.45 1.60 -23.67
C SER A 116 -15.37 1.60 -22.46
N HIS A 117 -16.18 0.56 -22.29
CA HIS A 117 -17.05 0.42 -21.12
C HIS A 117 -16.23 0.16 -19.86
N ILE A 118 -15.24 -0.75 -19.91
CA ILE A 118 -14.31 -1.00 -18.80
C ILE A 118 -13.54 0.27 -18.42
N LYS A 119 -13.09 1.04 -19.41
CA LYS A 119 -12.42 2.32 -19.17
C LYS A 119 -13.32 3.29 -18.39
N ARG A 120 -14.59 3.42 -18.78
CA ARG A 120 -15.56 4.28 -18.06
C ARG A 120 -15.83 3.80 -16.63
N ILE A 121 -15.97 2.48 -16.42
CA ILE A 121 -16.11 1.91 -15.07
C ILE A 121 -14.88 2.26 -14.23
N ARG A 122 -13.68 2.08 -14.78
CA ARG A 122 -12.44 2.46 -14.11
C ARG A 122 -12.39 3.95 -13.77
N ASP A 123 -12.81 4.82 -14.70
CA ASP A 123 -12.84 6.26 -14.47
C ASP A 123 -13.81 6.62 -13.33
N SER A 124 -14.98 5.96 -13.28
CA SER A 124 -15.93 6.11 -12.17
C SER A 124 -15.35 5.62 -10.83
N ILE A 125 -14.63 4.50 -10.82
CA ILE A 125 -13.91 4.01 -9.63
C ILE A 125 -12.88 5.05 -9.16
N VAL A 126 -12.09 5.60 -10.08
CA VAL A 126 -11.09 6.63 -9.77
C VAL A 126 -11.76 7.87 -9.17
N ASP A 127 -12.90 8.27 -9.71
CA ASP A 127 -13.69 9.39 -9.19
C ASP A 127 -14.15 9.12 -7.75
N LYS A 128 -14.76 7.97 -7.49
CA LYS A 128 -15.23 7.58 -6.14
C LYS A 128 -14.09 7.46 -5.13
N LEU A 129 -12.93 6.99 -5.55
CA LEU A 129 -11.73 6.92 -4.70
C LEU A 129 -11.08 8.29 -4.47
N ALA A 130 -11.30 9.23 -5.38
CA ALA A 130 -10.81 10.60 -5.27
C ALA A 130 -11.69 11.48 -4.38
N ASP A 131 -12.99 11.18 -4.35
CA ASP A 131 -13.95 11.87 -3.50
C ASP A 131 -13.46 11.88 -2.06
N GLU A 132 -13.30 13.09 -1.53
CA GLU A 132 -12.75 13.32 -0.21
C GLU A 132 -13.73 12.80 0.82
N THR A 133 -13.39 11.69 1.46
CA THR A 133 -14.08 11.22 2.65
C THR A 133 -13.77 12.18 3.79
N ASN A 134 -14.53 13.26 3.88
CA ASN A 134 -14.85 13.94 5.15
C ASN A 134 -15.73 13.02 6.03
N GLY A 135 -15.27 11.79 6.27
CA GLY A 135 -16.15 10.65 6.60
C GLY A 135 -15.66 9.68 7.66
N THR A 136 -14.62 10.03 8.42
CA THR A 136 -14.34 9.52 9.77
C THR A 136 -13.64 10.67 10.50
N ASN A 137 -14.36 11.67 11.02
CA ASN A 137 -14.89 11.65 12.38
C ASN A 137 -14.08 10.69 13.26
N GLY A 138 -13.22 11.28 14.10
CA GLY A 138 -12.62 10.55 15.19
C GLY A 138 -13.69 9.75 15.91
N THR A 139 -13.29 8.61 16.45
CA THR A 139 -13.90 8.04 17.64
C THR A 139 -14.18 9.18 18.62
N LYS A 140 -15.39 9.75 18.56
CA LYS A 140 -15.98 10.43 19.69
C LYS A 140 -16.07 9.33 20.72
N GLU A 141 -15.14 9.37 21.66
CA GLU A 141 -15.18 8.59 22.88
C GLU A 141 -16.63 8.55 23.33
N THR A 142 -17.19 7.35 23.36
CA THR A 142 -18.52 7.11 23.89
C THR A 142 -18.49 7.69 25.30
N GLU A 143 -19.09 8.86 25.49
CA GLU A 143 -19.31 9.43 26.81
C GLU A 143 -20.13 8.39 27.57
N LEU A 144 -19.43 7.60 28.38
CA LEU A 144 -20.02 6.77 29.41
C LEU A 144 -20.84 7.72 30.27
N GLN A 145 -22.15 7.72 30.02
CA GLN A 145 -23.12 8.31 30.91
C GLN A 145 -22.90 7.67 32.28
N LYS A 146 -22.20 8.40 33.15
CA LYS A 146 -22.22 8.14 34.58
C LYS A 146 -23.67 8.34 34.99
N HIS A 147 -24.40 7.23 35.04
CA HIS A 147 -25.66 7.14 35.74
C HIS A 147 -25.45 7.79 37.11
N LYS A 148 -26.18 8.87 37.37
CA LYS A 148 -26.39 9.39 38.72
C LYS A 148 -26.95 8.23 39.53
N SER A 149 -26.17 7.73 40.49
CA SER A 149 -26.69 6.91 41.57
C SER A 149 -27.65 7.80 42.36
N ALA A 150 -28.94 7.53 42.24
CA ALA A 150 -29.94 7.96 43.20
C ALA A 150 -30.05 6.87 44.28
N CYS A 151 -30.37 7.34 45.50
CA CYS A 151 -30.37 6.66 46.80
C CYS A 151 -29.01 6.57 47.50
#